data_AF-A0A915E1P8-F1
#
_entry.id   AF-A0A915E1P8-F1
#
_cell.length_a   1.000
_cell.length_b   1.000
_cell.length_c   1.000
_cell.angle_alpha   90.00
_cell.angle_beta   90.00
_cell.angle_gamma   90.00
#
_symmetry.space_group_name_H-M   'P 1'
#
loop_
_entity.id
_entity.type
_entity.pdbx_description
1 polymer ?
#
loop_
_entity_poly.entity_id
_entity_poly.type
_entity_poly.pdbx_seq_one_letter_code
_entity_poly.pdbx_strand_id
1 'polypeptide(L)'
;MRSLERMSPHNCQLLMTNRAYLSIGRDLHGNFANTIQDSYSFDKETVNFEDATNAAKTINEFVGKATNFMLPAIFSADDIDSTTCLLLLSVLYFKGSWAFGPFDIDCTQKAIFNNLDGRKTEVDTMYGNISVPYYGNDQIQVLCLPYSSPDLS
;
A
#
# COMPACT_ATOMS: atom_id res chain seq x y z
N MET A 1 -4.27 1.35 19.10
CA MET A 1 -4.20 1.34 17.63
C MET A 1 -4.89 2.60 17.13
N ARG A 2 -4.13 3.65 16.83
CA ARG A 2 -4.64 4.79 16.05
C ARG A 2 -4.26 4.52 14.60
N SER A 3 -4.96 3.60 13.94
CA SER A 3 -5.04 3.63 12.49
C SER A 3 -5.64 4.99 12.13
N LEU A 4 -5.04 5.72 11.19
CA LEU A 4 -5.74 6.81 10.54
C LEU A 4 -6.75 6.20 9.57
N GLU A 5 -7.74 5.50 10.13
CA GLU A 5 -8.95 5.14 9.42
C GLU A 5 -9.75 6.42 9.23
N ARG A 6 -9.44 7.17 8.17
CA ARG A 6 -10.42 8.07 7.60
C ARG A 6 -11.49 7.17 6.98
N MET A 7 -12.48 6.76 7.78
CA MET A 7 -13.73 6.19 7.28
C MET A 7 -14.36 7.24 6.39
N SER A 8 -14.16 7.10 5.08
CA SER A 8 -14.55 8.14 4.14
C SER A 8 -16.01 7.94 3.75
N PRO A 9 -16.89 8.94 3.93
CA PRO A 9 -18.31 8.90 3.54
C PRO A 9 -18.54 8.76 2.01
N HIS A 10 -17.46 8.59 1.23
CA HIS A 10 -17.45 8.60 -0.23
C HIS A 10 -16.98 7.26 -0.86
N ASN A 11 -16.99 6.15 -0.12
CA ASN A 11 -16.53 4.84 -0.62
C ASN A 11 -15.06 4.87 -1.10
N CYS A 12 -14.21 5.52 -0.30
CA CYS A 12 -12.77 5.62 -0.48
C CYS A 12 -12.10 5.17 0.82
N GLN A 13 -11.13 4.27 0.72
CA GLN A 13 -10.36 3.74 1.83
C GLN A 13 -8.90 4.15 1.64
N LEU A 14 -8.36 4.87 2.62
CA LEU A 14 -6.95 5.13 2.76
C LEU A 14 -6.54 4.62 4.13
N LEU A 15 -5.75 3.56 4.16
CA LEU A 15 -5.23 2.95 5.37
C LEU A 15 -3.72 3.14 5.37
N MET A 16 -3.19 3.70 6.45
CA MET A 16 -1.77 3.82 6.68
C MET A 16 -1.45 3.30 8.07
N THR A 17 -0.45 2.43 8.16
CA THR A 17 0.02 1.89 9.43
C THR A 17 1.53 1.74 9.43
N ASN A 18 2.12 1.97 10.59
CA ASN A 18 3.56 1.95 10.80
C ASN A 18 3.87 1.03 11.98
N ARG A 19 4.88 0.16 11.84
CA ARG A 19 5.31 -0.75 12.90
C ARG A 19 6.81 -0.93 12.94
N ALA A 20 7.34 -0.90 14.16
CA ALA A 20 8.74 -1.14 14.47
C ALA A 20 8.86 -2.53 15.10
N TYR A 21 9.52 -3.45 14.42
CA TYR A 21 9.81 -4.80 14.92
C TYR A 21 11.21 -4.85 15.52
N LEU A 22 11.30 -5.23 16.78
CA LEU A 22 12.54 -5.28 17.55
C LEU A 22 12.95 -6.72 17.81
N SER A 23 14.26 -6.99 17.80
CA SER A 23 14.77 -8.30 18.23
C SER A 23 14.51 -8.54 19.72
N ILE A 24 14.38 -9.80 20.12
CA ILE A 24 14.19 -10.18 21.53
C ILE A 24 15.34 -9.64 22.40
N GLY A 25 14.99 -9.08 23.56
CA GLY A 25 15.97 -8.52 24.49
C GLY A 25 16.55 -7.17 24.07
N ARG A 26 16.06 -6.58 22.98
CA ARG A 26 16.37 -5.21 22.56
C ARG A 26 15.19 -4.29 22.87
N ASP A 27 15.51 -3.03 23.16
CA ASP A 27 14.52 -1.96 23.19
C ASP A 27 15.13 -0.70 22.56
N LEU A 28 14.27 0.22 22.16
CA LEU A 28 14.66 1.51 21.65
C LEU A 28 15.07 2.43 22.79
N HIS A 29 16.06 3.29 22.52
CA HIS A 29 16.40 4.37 23.44
C HIS A 29 15.18 5.27 23.69
N GLY A 30 14.92 5.66 24.94
CA GLY A 30 13.66 6.31 25.34
C GLY A 30 13.26 7.51 24.48
N ASN A 31 14.21 8.41 24.18
CA ASN A 31 13.92 9.56 23.31
C ASN A 31 13.52 9.13 21.89
N PHE A 32 14.18 8.12 21.33
CA PHE A 32 13.85 7.61 20.00
C PHE A 32 12.50 6.89 19.99
N ALA A 33 12.22 6.09 21.01
CA ALA A 33 10.92 5.44 21.18
C ALA A 33 9.77 6.45 21.19
N ASN A 34 9.93 7.54 21.96
CA ASN A 34 8.95 8.62 22.02
C ASN A 34 8.79 9.31 20.66
N THR A 35 9.90 9.61 19.96
CA THR A 35 9.84 10.23 18.63
C THR A 35 9.08 9.36 17.62
N ILE A 36 9.39 8.07 17.51
CA ILE A 36 8.73 7.22 16.51
C ILE A 36 7.24 6.99 16.81
N GLN A 37 6.88 6.98 18.09
CA GLN A 37 5.49 6.82 18.51
C GLN A 37 4.70 8.12 18.31
N ASP A 38 5.20 9.24 18.82
CA ASP A 38 4.45 10.50 18.88
C ASP A 38 4.45 11.24 17.54
N SER A 39 5.56 11.22 16.81
CA SER A 39 5.71 11.96 15.56
C SER A 39 5.40 11.13 14.32
N TYR A 40 5.62 9.81 14.37
CA TYR A 40 5.49 8.93 13.21
C TYR A 40 4.46 7.81 13.39
N SER A 41 3.78 7.73 14.55
CA SER A 41 2.73 6.74 14.83
C SER A 41 3.20 5.29 14.62
N PHE A 42 4.46 4.99 14.91
CA PHE A 42 4.98 3.63 14.92
C PHE A 42 4.56 2.94 16.22
N ASP A 43 3.78 1.86 16.08
CA ASP A 43 3.61 0.88 17.15
C ASP A 43 4.86 0.00 17.22
N LYS A 44 5.20 -0.52 18.41
CA LYS A 44 6.36 -1.39 18.63
C LYS A 44 5.90 -2.83 18.85
N GLU A 45 6.61 -3.78 18.28
CA GLU A 45 6.42 -5.21 18.50
C GLU A 45 7.78 -5.92 18.58
N THR A 46 7.90 -6.93 19.42
CA THR A 46 9.12 -7.74 19.53
C THR A 46 8.93 -9.05 18.78
N VAL A 47 9.91 -9.43 17.95
CA VAL A 47 9.90 -10.65 17.14
C VAL A 47 11.25 -11.37 17.27
N ASN A 48 11.22 -12.70 17.23
CA ASN A 48 12.42 -13.51 17.18
C ASN A 48 13.00 -13.56 15.76
N PHE A 49 13.97 -12.72 15.42
CA PHE A 49 14.61 -12.76 14.10
C PHE A 49 15.54 -13.96 13.90
N GLU A 50 15.92 -14.69 14.95
CA GLU A 50 16.63 -15.96 14.80
C GLU A 50 15.74 -17.05 14.18
N ASP A 51 14.42 -16.95 14.38
CA ASP A 51 13.43 -17.76 13.69
C ASP A 51 12.85 -16.97 12.50
N ALA A 52 13.68 -16.84 11.46
CA ALA A 52 13.37 -16.06 10.26
C ALA A 52 12.03 -16.47 9.61
N THR A 53 11.67 -17.75 9.67
CA THR A 53 10.40 -18.26 9.10
C THR A 53 9.20 -17.71 9.87
N ASN A 54 9.20 -17.82 11.20
CA ASN A 54 8.11 -17.27 12.00
C ASN A 54 8.11 -15.74 12.00
N ALA A 55 9.28 -15.09 12.00
CA ALA A 55 9.38 -13.64 11.88
C ALA A 55 8.74 -13.13 10.58
N ALA A 56 9.08 -13.73 9.44
CA ALA A 56 8.51 -13.36 8.13
C ALA A 56 7.00 -13.57 8.14
N LYS A 57 6.52 -14.69 8.70
CA LYS A 57 5.10 -14.97 8.83
C LYS A 57 4.38 -13.89 9.66
N THR A 58 4.88 -13.54 10.84
CA THR A 58 4.29 -12.50 11.70
C THR A 58 4.21 -11.15 11.00
N ILE A 59 5.29 -10.74 10.33
CA ILE A 59 5.35 -9.45 9.62
C ILE A 59 4.39 -9.46 8.41
N ASN A 60 4.37 -10.54 7.63
CA ASN A 60 3.46 -10.69 6.49
C ASN A 60 1.99 -10.73 6.91
N GLU A 61 1.65 -11.36 8.05
CA GLU A 61 0.28 -11.33 8.58
C GLU A 61 -0.17 -9.91 8.93
N PHE A 62 0.73 -9.09 9.48
CA PHE A 62 0.45 -7.68 9.74
C PHE A 62 0.24 -6.90 8.43
N VAL A 63 1.13 -7.07 7.44
CA VAL A 63 1.02 -6.41 6.13
C VAL A 63 -0.25 -6.83 5.39
N GLY A 64 -0.55 -8.13 5.40
CA GLY A 64 -1.76 -8.68 4.80
C GLY A 64 -3.01 -8.05 5.40
N LYS A 65 -3.13 -8.03 6.73
CA LYS A 65 -4.27 -7.36 7.40
C LYS A 65 -4.34 -5.87 7.07
N ALA A 66 -3.20 -5.17 7.05
CA ALA A 66 -3.14 -3.74 6.73
C ALA A 66 -3.51 -3.41 5.28
N THR A 67 -3.41 -4.38 4.37
CA THR A 67 -3.64 -4.21 2.91
C THR A 67 -4.88 -4.92 2.39
N ASN A 68 -5.79 -5.34 3.28
CA ASN A 68 -6.92 -6.22 2.91
C ASN A 68 -6.47 -7.46 2.10
N PHE A 69 -5.30 -7.98 2.46
CA PHE A 69 -4.61 -9.13 1.87
C PHE A 69 -4.25 -8.99 0.39
N MET A 70 -4.21 -7.75 -0.14
CA MET A 70 -3.68 -7.48 -1.48
C MET A 70 -2.16 -7.67 -1.56
N LEU A 71 -1.45 -7.49 -0.44
CA LEU A 71 -0.03 -7.81 -0.29
C LEU A 71 0.13 -8.90 0.79
N PRO A 72 -0.14 -10.18 0.47
CA PRO A 72 -0.17 -11.24 1.48
C PRO A 72 1.21 -11.63 1.99
N ALA A 73 2.27 -11.38 1.21
CA ALA A 73 3.65 -11.62 1.61
C ALA A 73 4.58 -10.62 0.94
N ILE A 74 5.43 -9.97 1.75
CA ILE A 74 6.48 -9.05 1.29
C ILE A 74 7.89 -9.48 1.74
N PHE A 75 7.98 -10.34 2.75
CA PHE A 75 9.22 -10.96 3.21
C PHE A 75 9.14 -12.48 3.11
N SER A 76 10.17 -13.09 2.55
CA SER A 76 10.48 -14.51 2.73
C SER A 76 11.38 -14.69 3.96
N ALA A 77 11.63 -15.94 4.36
CA ALA A 77 12.59 -16.22 5.43
C ALA A 77 14.02 -15.79 5.04
N ASP A 78 14.35 -15.83 3.74
CA ASP A 78 15.68 -15.43 3.24
C ASP A 78 15.91 -13.92 3.30
N ASP A 79 14.85 -13.12 3.44
CA ASP A 79 14.93 -11.67 3.60
C ASP A 79 15.18 -11.24 5.06
N ILE A 80 15.15 -12.19 6.02
CA ILE A 80 15.33 -11.93 7.44
C ILE A 80 16.62 -12.57 7.95
N ASP A 81 17.52 -11.71 8.41
CA ASP A 81 18.79 -12.10 9.02
C ASP A 81 18.65 -12.19 10.56
N SER A 82 19.26 -13.19 11.19
CA SER A 82 19.29 -13.36 12.65
C SER A 82 19.99 -12.20 13.38
N THR A 83 20.84 -11.46 12.69
CA THR A 83 21.50 -10.24 13.20
C THR A 83 20.62 -8.98 13.13
N THR A 84 19.43 -9.08 12.54
CA THR A 84 18.46 -7.97 12.47
C THR A 84 18.10 -7.51 13.87
N CYS A 85 18.37 -6.24 14.17
CA CYS A 85 18.07 -5.63 15.47
C CYS A 85 16.75 -4.84 15.48
N LEU A 86 16.41 -4.22 14.35
CA LEU A 86 15.23 -3.37 14.17
C LEU A 86 14.78 -3.43 12.71
N LEU A 87 13.49 -3.65 12.48
CA LEU A 87 12.84 -3.51 11.18
C LEU A 87 11.74 -2.46 11.28
N LEU A 88 11.83 -1.41 10.47
CA LEU A 88 10.81 -0.37 10.38
C LEU A 88 9.97 -0.59 9.13
N LEU A 89 8.66 -0.74 9.32
CA LEU A 89 7.71 -1.04 8.27
C LEU A 89 6.63 0.04 8.21
N SER A 90 6.41 0.60 7.03
CA SER A 90 5.27 1.47 6.71
C SER A 90 4.45 0.82 5.61
N VAL A 91 3.15 0.72 5.81
CA VAL A 91 2.22 0.09 4.86
C VAL A 91 1.11 1.08 4.55
N LEU A 92 0.90 1.30 3.25
CA LEU A 92 -0.16 2.14 2.71
C LEU A 92 -1.06 1.29 1.80
N TYR A 93 -2.35 1.33 2.06
CA TYR A 93 -3.37 0.76 1.19
C TYR A 93 -4.35 1.84 0.78
N PHE A 94 -4.62 1.90 -0.52
CA PHE A 94 -5.54 2.87 -1.08
C PHE A 94 -6.51 2.18 -2.04
N LYS A 95 -7.81 2.44 -1.85
CA LYS A 95 -8.90 2.03 -2.73
C LYS A 95 -9.92 3.14 -2.79
N GLY A 96 -9.96 3.87 -3.90
CA GLY A 96 -10.92 4.96 -4.13
C GLY A 96 -11.97 4.57 -5.16
N SER A 97 -13.19 5.07 -4.97
CA SER A 97 -14.19 5.09 -6.04
C SER A 97 -13.98 6.33 -6.89
N TRP A 98 -14.20 6.25 -8.20
CA TRP A 98 -14.10 7.42 -9.09
C TRP A 98 -15.23 8.41 -8.79
N ALA A 99 -14.97 9.72 -8.92
CA ALA A 99 -15.95 10.77 -8.63
C ALA A 99 -17.13 10.77 -9.62
N PHE A 100 -16.89 10.37 -10.87
CA PHE A 100 -17.92 10.26 -11.91
C PHE A 100 -18.68 8.93 -11.91
N GLY A 101 -18.43 8.06 -10.92
CA GLY A 101 -18.97 6.70 -10.85
C GLY A 101 -18.01 5.65 -11.45
N PRO A 102 -18.25 4.35 -11.18
CA PRO A 102 -17.41 3.28 -11.68
C PRO A 102 -17.49 3.15 -13.21
N PHE A 103 -16.43 2.62 -13.81
CA PHE A 103 -16.53 2.10 -15.18
C PHE A 103 -17.49 0.92 -15.21
N ASP A 104 -18.24 0.79 -16.31
CA ASP A 104 -19.09 -0.37 -16.54
C ASP A 104 -18.23 -1.62 -16.73
N ILE A 105 -18.46 -2.64 -15.91
CA ILE A 105 -17.69 -3.87 -15.94
C ILE A 105 -17.93 -4.65 -17.24
N ASP A 106 -19.12 -4.56 -17.82
CA ASP A 106 -19.47 -5.23 -19.09
C ASP A 106 -18.75 -4.57 -20.29
N CYS A 107 -18.29 -3.34 -20.11
CA CYS A 107 -17.44 -2.63 -21.08
C CYS A 107 -15.96 -2.92 -20.89
N THR A 108 -15.54 -3.59 -19.82
CA THR A 108 -14.13 -3.96 -19.61
C THR A 108 -13.76 -5.13 -20.52
N GLN A 109 -12.71 -4.95 -21.32
CA GLN A 109 -12.33 -5.94 -22.33
C GLN A 109 -10.82 -6.18 -22.32
N LYS A 110 -10.42 -7.38 -22.76
CA LYS A 110 -9.03 -7.71 -23.01
C LYS A 110 -8.47 -6.82 -24.13
N ALA A 111 -7.36 -6.15 -23.86
CA ALA A 111 -6.63 -5.37 -24.85
C ALA A 111 -5.12 -5.55 -24.69
N ILE A 112 -4.38 -5.28 -25.76
CA ILE A 112 -2.93 -5.38 -25.75
C ILE A 112 -2.31 -4.13 -25.12
N PHE A 113 -1.57 -4.32 -24.03
CA PHE A 113 -0.66 -3.34 -23.45
C PHE A 113 0.75 -3.56 -23.99
N ASN A 114 1.39 -2.49 -24.47
CA ASN A 114 2.77 -2.53 -24.96
C ASN A 114 3.71 -2.15 -23.81
N ASN A 115 4.44 -3.14 -23.29
CA ASN A 115 5.35 -2.94 -22.17
C ASN A 115 6.59 -2.13 -22.61
N LEU A 116 7.29 -1.56 -21.62
CA LEU A 116 8.53 -0.82 -21.84
C LEU A 116 9.64 -1.69 -22.47
N ASP A 117 9.65 -3.00 -22.20
CA ASP A 117 10.61 -3.95 -22.76
C ASP A 117 10.23 -4.43 -24.18
N GLY A 118 9.18 -3.87 -24.77
CA GLY A 118 8.68 -4.21 -26.11
C GLY A 118 7.79 -5.46 -26.15
N ARG A 119 7.58 -6.16 -25.03
CA ARG A 119 6.63 -7.27 -24.96
C ARG A 119 5.19 -6.77 -25.01
N LYS A 120 4.30 -7.64 -25.48
CA LYS A 120 2.86 -7.39 -25.53
C LYS A 120 2.18 -8.26 -24.48
N THR A 121 1.43 -7.62 -23.58
CA THR A 121 0.66 -8.31 -22.54
C THR A 121 -0.82 -8.02 -22.78
N GLU A 122 -1.66 -9.04 -22.68
CA GLU A 122 -3.10 -8.84 -22.68
C GLU A 122 -3.57 -8.48 -21.27
N VAL A 123 -4.30 -7.36 -21.13
CA VAL A 123 -4.79 -6.84 -19.84
C VAL A 123 -6.27 -6.50 -19.92
N ASP A 124 -6.97 -6.58 -18.78
CA ASP A 124 -8.32 -6.04 -18.66
C ASP A 124 -8.27 -4.51 -18.71
N THR A 125 -8.78 -3.93 -19.79
CA THR A 125 -8.81 -2.49 -20.02
C THR A 125 -10.22 -1.97 -19.84
N MET A 126 -10.39 -1.00 -18.95
CA MET A 126 -11.67 -0.34 -18.72
C MET A 126 -11.98 0.63 -19.87
N TYR A 127 -13.23 0.67 -20.30
CA TYR A 127 -13.72 1.60 -21.33
C TYR A 127 -14.90 2.41 -20.80
N GLY A 128 -14.96 3.69 -21.19
CA GLY A 128 -16.06 4.57 -20.84
C GLY A 128 -15.88 5.97 -21.41
N ASN A 129 -17.00 6.69 -21.57
CA ASN A 129 -16.98 8.10 -21.94
C ASN A 129 -17.02 8.94 -20.66
N ILE A 130 -15.95 9.69 -20.40
CA ILE A 130 -15.77 10.46 -19.17
C ILE A 130 -15.48 11.92 -19.50
N SER A 131 -15.97 12.83 -18.66
CA SER A 131 -15.64 14.26 -18.73
C SER A 131 -14.70 14.59 -17.59
N VAL A 132 -13.41 14.78 -17.91
CA VAL A 132 -12.35 14.95 -16.93
C VAL A 132 -11.33 16.00 -17.40
N PRO A 133 -10.56 16.62 -16.48
CA PRO A 133 -9.47 17.50 -16.87
C PRO A 133 -8.48 16.74 -17.77
N TYR A 134 -8.17 17.35 -18.91
CA TYR A 134 -7.34 16.78 -19.95
C TYR A 134 -6.42 17.84 -20.54
N TYR A 135 -5.18 17.45 -20.82
CA TYR A 135 -4.21 18.22 -21.58
C TYR A 135 -3.49 17.30 -22.56
N GLY A 136 -3.25 17.76 -23.79
CA GLY A 136 -2.52 16.98 -24.78
C GLY A 136 -1.78 17.86 -25.78
N ASN A 137 -0.65 17.35 -26.26
CA ASN A 137 0.12 17.89 -27.38
C ASN A 137 0.68 16.73 -28.23
N ASP A 138 1.54 17.03 -29.20
CA ASP A 138 2.09 16.03 -30.12
C ASP A 138 2.97 14.95 -29.45
N GLN A 139 3.38 15.14 -28.20
CA GLN A 139 4.29 14.24 -27.47
C GLN A 139 3.60 13.49 -26.33
N ILE A 140 2.65 14.13 -25.64
CA ILE A 140 2.03 13.58 -24.42
C ILE A 140 0.54 13.86 -24.36
N GLN A 141 -0.14 12.98 -23.63
CA GLN A 141 -1.52 13.15 -23.20
C GLN A 141 -1.57 12.95 -21.69
N VAL A 142 -2.25 13.87 -20.99
CA VAL A 142 -2.41 13.88 -19.54
C VAL A 142 -3.90 13.97 -19.24
N LEU A 143 -4.40 13.05 -18.41
CA LEU A 143 -5.77 13.04 -17.93
C LEU A 143 -5.77 12.90 -16.41
N CYS A 144 -6.72 13.55 -15.74
CA CYS A 144 -6.90 13.48 -14.28
C CYS A 144 -8.19 12.73 -13.97
N LEU A 145 -8.13 11.61 -13.23
CA LEU A 145 -9.30 10.82 -12.86
C LEU A 145 -9.63 11.07 -11.39
N PRO A 146 -10.51 12.04 -11.06
CA PRO A 146 -10.78 12.37 -9.67
C PRO A 146 -11.40 11.20 -8.92
N TYR A 147 -10.98 10.99 -7.67
CA TYR A 147 -11.66 10.09 -6.75
C TYR A 147 -12.84 10.81 -6.10
N SER A 148 -13.79 10.04 -5.59
CA SER A 148 -14.96 10.52 -4.86
C SER A 148 -14.61 11.29 -3.58
N SER A 149 -13.39 11.11 -3.06
CA SER A 149 -12.84 11.92 -1.99
C SER A 149 -12.26 13.21 -2.58
N PRO A 150 -12.74 14.40 -2.16
CA PRO A 150 -12.35 15.68 -2.78
C PRO A 150 -10.87 16.03 -2.62
N ASP A 151 -10.18 15.40 -1.67
CA ASP A 151 -8.75 15.61 -1.41
C ASP A 151 -7.84 14.75 -2.32
N LEU A 152 -8.38 13.90 -3.21
CA LEU A 152 -7.63 12.91 -3.99
C LEU A 152 -7.99 12.93 -5.50
N SER A 153 -6.98 12.99 -6.37
CA SER A 153 -7.11 13.01 -7.83
C SER A 153 -6.00 12.27 -8.54
#